data_AF-A0A2J7QA53-F1
#
_entry.id   AF-A0A2J7QA53-F1
#
_cell.length_a   1.000
_cell.length_b   1.000
_cell.length_c   1.000
_cell.angle_alpha   90.00
_cell.angle_beta   90.00
_cell.angle_gamma   90.00
#
_symmetry.space_group_name_H-M   'P 1'
#
loop_
_entity.id
_entity.type
_entity.pdbx_description
1 polymer ?
#
loop_
_entity_poly.entity_id
_entity_poly.type
_entity_poly.pdbx_seq_one_letter_code
_entity_poly.pdbx_strand_id
1 'polypeptide(L)'
;MLIALALSTAVLTLAGCTSGAVYREILPERQEAPGKCFVELSAGESYYKENECVKYTCQPSSRVGYVELVGSTCSMRIISFPGCEDKPENLTLKYPECCPSTCSSSHEMNLW
;
A
#
# COMPACT_ATOMS: atom_id res chain seq x y z
N MET A 1 24.47 11.47 33.34
CA MET A 1 24.53 10.53 32.19
C MET A 1 23.20 9.83 31.87
N LEU A 2 22.09 10.06 32.60
CA LEU A 2 20.78 9.43 32.31
C LEU A 2 19.91 10.20 31.30
N ILE A 3 20.13 11.52 31.15
CA ILE A 3 19.30 12.41 30.33
C ILE A 3 19.55 12.21 28.82
N ALA A 4 20.79 11.85 28.44
CA ALA A 4 21.16 11.64 27.04
C ALA A 4 20.55 10.36 26.42
N LEU A 5 20.21 9.36 27.25
CA LEU A 5 19.59 8.12 26.81
C LEU A 5 18.09 8.27 26.52
N ALA A 6 17.41 9.19 27.20
CA ALA A 6 15.98 9.44 27.00
C ALA A 6 15.70 10.23 25.70
N LEU A 7 16.59 11.14 25.34
CA LEU A 7 16.50 11.94 24.12
C LEU A 7 16.72 11.12 22.85
N SER A 8 17.63 10.14 22.88
CA SER A 8 17.88 9.26 21.73
C SER A 8 16.73 8.27 21.48
N THR A 9 16.04 7.79 22.51
CA THR A 9 14.83 6.95 22.32
C THR A 9 13.65 7.72 21.72
N ALA A 10 13.54 9.02 21.96
CA ALA A 10 12.43 9.84 21.45
C ALA A 10 12.52 10.14 19.94
N VAL A 11 13.74 10.14 19.38
CA VAL A 11 13.95 10.44 17.94
C VAL A 11 13.65 9.22 17.05
N LEU A 12 13.83 7.99 17.57
CA LEU A 12 13.61 6.76 16.80
C LEU A 12 12.13 6.39 16.60
N THR A 13 11.19 6.94 17.38
CA THR A 13 9.76 6.63 17.24
C THR A 13 9.03 7.47 16.19
N LEU A 14 9.63 8.57 15.70
CA LEU A 14 8.98 9.50 14.76
C LEU A 14 9.14 9.14 13.27
N ALA A 15 9.98 8.17 12.92
CA ALA A 15 10.25 7.79 11.53
C ALA A 15 9.28 6.72 10.96
N GLY A 16 8.25 6.33 11.72
CA GLY A 16 7.51 5.08 11.49
C GLY A 16 6.18 5.14 10.73
N CYS A 17 5.67 6.28 10.25
CA CYS A 17 4.24 6.37 9.88
C CYS A 17 3.93 7.00 8.52
N THR A 18 4.50 6.50 7.42
CA THR A 18 4.03 6.83 6.05
C THR A 18 3.93 5.63 5.12
N SER A 19 3.81 4.41 5.65
CA SER A 19 3.68 3.21 4.83
C SER A 19 2.22 3.03 4.38
N GLY A 20 2.00 2.87 3.07
CA GLY A 20 0.77 2.23 2.57
C GLY A 20 0.62 0.87 3.22
N ALA A 21 -0.62 0.52 3.60
CA ALA A 21 -0.85 -0.79 4.16
C ALA A 21 -0.84 -1.80 3.03
N VAL A 22 0.13 -2.72 3.09
CA VAL A 22 0.10 -3.94 2.30
C VAL A 22 -0.32 -5.04 3.24
N TYR A 23 -1.50 -5.61 3.03
CA TYR A 23 -1.91 -6.81 3.75
C TYR A 23 -1.83 -8.02 2.84
N ARG A 24 -1.54 -9.16 3.45
CA ARG A 24 -1.33 -10.43 2.77
C ARG A 24 -2.16 -11.47 3.47
N GLU A 25 -2.94 -12.21 2.70
CA GLU A 25 -3.76 -13.29 3.19
C GLU A 25 -3.42 -14.57 2.43
N ILE A 26 -3.09 -15.63 3.17
CA ILE A 26 -2.80 -16.95 2.59
C ILE A 26 -4.08 -17.76 2.64
N LEU A 27 -4.60 -18.14 1.48
CA LEU A 27 -5.86 -18.85 1.32
C LEU A 27 -5.58 -20.28 0.83
N PRO A 28 -6.32 -21.28 1.32
CA PRO A 28 -6.24 -22.63 0.77
C PRO A 28 -6.74 -22.61 -0.68
N GLU A 29 -6.01 -23.31 -1.55
CA GLU A 29 -6.39 -23.45 -2.95
C GLU A 29 -7.67 -24.29 -3.07
N ARG A 30 -8.64 -23.81 -3.84
CA ARG A 30 -9.89 -24.53 -4.07
C ARG A 30 -9.69 -25.59 -5.15
N GLN A 31 -10.09 -26.84 -4.87
CA GLN A 31 -10.02 -27.92 -5.86
C GLN A 31 -10.83 -27.64 -7.13
N GLU A 32 -11.94 -26.91 -7.00
CA GLU A 32 -12.81 -26.51 -8.12
C GLU A 32 -12.18 -25.44 -9.02
N ALA A 33 -11.17 -24.72 -8.53
CA ALA A 33 -10.55 -23.58 -9.20
C ALA A 33 -9.08 -23.42 -8.75
N PRO A 34 -8.17 -24.30 -9.21
CA PRO A 34 -6.76 -24.26 -8.81
C PRO A 34 -6.09 -22.96 -9.26
N GLY A 35 -5.19 -22.43 -8.43
CA GLY A 35 -4.49 -21.17 -8.69
C GLY A 35 -5.34 -19.91 -8.58
N LYS A 36 -6.55 -19.95 -8.03
CA LYS A 36 -7.41 -18.77 -7.89
C LYS A 36 -7.61 -18.32 -6.43
N CYS A 37 -7.54 -17.01 -6.21
CA CYS A 37 -7.86 -16.40 -4.91
C CYS A 37 -9.37 -16.17 -4.75
N PHE A 38 -10.06 -15.83 -5.85
CA PHE A 38 -11.52 -15.71 -5.96
C PHE A 38 -11.99 -16.34 -7.27
N VAL A 39 -13.30 -16.60 -7.43
CA VAL A 39 -13.86 -17.26 -8.64
C VAL A 39 -13.38 -16.58 -9.94
N GLU A 40 -13.18 -15.27 -9.88
CA GLU A 40 -12.80 -14.42 -11.01
C GLU A 40 -11.34 -13.91 -10.96
N LEU A 41 -10.55 -14.23 -9.93
CA LEU A 41 -9.18 -13.72 -9.78
C LEU A 41 -8.16 -14.86 -9.69
N SER A 42 -7.41 -15.05 -10.77
CA SER A 42 -6.38 -16.08 -10.93
C SER A 42 -5.00 -15.58 -10.49
N ALA A 43 -4.09 -16.49 -10.20
CA ALA A 43 -2.72 -16.17 -9.86
C ALA A 43 -2.02 -15.37 -10.99
N GLY A 44 -1.39 -14.26 -10.61
CA GLY A 44 -0.80 -13.28 -11.52
C GLY A 44 -1.75 -12.14 -11.88
N GLU A 45 -3.06 -12.28 -11.64
CA GLU A 45 -4.05 -11.26 -11.96
C GLU A 45 -4.21 -10.24 -10.83
N SER A 46 -4.64 -9.04 -11.20
CA SER A 46 -4.97 -7.98 -10.25
C SER A 46 -6.40 -7.49 -10.45
N TYR A 47 -7.08 -7.25 -9.34
CA TYR A 47 -8.42 -6.70 -9.27
C TYR A 47 -8.38 -5.34 -8.57
N TYR A 48 -9.09 -4.37 -9.14
CA TYR A 48 -9.29 -3.05 -8.57
C TYR A 48 -10.71 -2.98 -8.07
N LYS A 49 -10.88 -2.72 -6.78
CA LYS A 49 -12.21 -2.71 -6.18
C LYS A 49 -12.95 -1.42 -6.56
N GLU A 50 -14.18 -1.57 -7.03
CA GLU A 50 -15.02 -0.41 -7.33
C GLU A 50 -15.32 0.38 -6.04
N ASN A 51 -15.29 1.71 -6.13
CA ASN A 51 -15.53 2.64 -5.03
C ASN A 51 -14.50 2.59 -3.87
N GLU A 52 -13.35 1.92 -4.05
CA GLU A 52 -12.25 1.93 -3.08
C GLU A 52 -10.91 2.05 -3.81
N CYS A 53 -10.00 2.92 -3.35
CA CYS A 53 -8.65 3.00 -3.92
C CYS A 53 -7.74 1.88 -3.40
N VAL A 54 -8.05 0.65 -3.81
CA VAL A 54 -7.32 -0.56 -3.41
C VAL A 54 -7.05 -1.45 -4.62
N LYS A 55 -5.87 -2.05 -4.64
CA LYS A 55 -5.52 -3.11 -5.58
C LYS A 55 -5.34 -4.43 -4.85
N TYR A 56 -6.02 -5.45 -5.33
CA TYR A 56 -5.81 -6.84 -4.94
C TYR A 56 -4.99 -7.53 -6.01
N THR A 57 -3.95 -8.24 -5.63
CA THR A 57 -3.16 -9.08 -6.54
C THR A 57 -3.18 -10.50 -6.01
N CYS A 58 -3.59 -11.45 -6.84
CA CYS A 58 -3.49 -12.86 -6.51
C CYS A 58 -2.15 -13.38 -6.99
N GLN A 59 -1.41 -14.11 -6.15
CA GLN A 59 -0.11 -14.67 -6.51
C GLN A 59 0.05 -16.09 -5.96
N PRO A 60 0.92 -16.93 -6.57
CA PRO A 60 1.23 -18.23 -6.03
C PRO A 60 1.81 -18.11 -4.61
N SER A 61 1.33 -18.93 -3.68
CA SER A 61 1.93 -19.00 -2.34
C SER A 61 3.23 -19.79 -2.37
N SER A 62 4.10 -19.55 -1.38
CA SER A 62 5.25 -20.42 -1.10
C SER A 62 4.84 -21.79 -0.54
N ARG A 63 3.58 -21.95 -0.13
CA ARG A 63 3.02 -23.20 0.41
C ARG A 63 2.23 -23.94 -0.67
N VAL A 64 2.54 -25.21 -0.85
CA VAL A 64 1.82 -26.09 -1.79
C VAL A 64 0.35 -26.20 -1.39
N GLY A 65 -0.55 -26.03 -2.36
CA GLY A 65 -2.00 -26.06 -2.12
C GLY A 65 -2.55 -24.77 -1.51
N TYR A 66 -1.81 -23.66 -1.59
CA TYR A 66 -2.25 -22.35 -1.14
C TYR A 66 -1.97 -21.28 -2.20
N VAL A 67 -2.78 -20.23 -2.17
CA VAL A 67 -2.60 -18.98 -2.92
C VAL A 67 -2.46 -17.81 -1.95
N GLU A 68 -1.86 -16.72 -2.40
CA GLU A 68 -1.71 -15.50 -1.60
C GLU A 68 -2.46 -14.35 -2.26
N LEU A 69 -3.34 -13.72 -1.49
CA LEU A 69 -4.02 -12.49 -1.86
C LEU A 69 -3.30 -11.31 -1.22
N VAL A 70 -2.80 -10.39 -2.05
CA VAL A 70 -2.09 -9.19 -1.61
C VAL A 70 -2.93 -7.97 -1.87
N GLY A 71 -3.40 -7.31 -0.81
CA GLY A 71 -4.12 -6.04 -0.90
C GLY A 71 -3.17 -4.87 -0.67
N SER A 72 -3.24 -3.86 -1.54
CA SER A 72 -2.42 -2.64 -1.50
C SER A 72 -3.34 -1.43 -1.38
N THR A 73 -3.20 -0.65 -0.31
CA THR A 73 -3.95 0.60 -0.09
C THR A 73 -3.05 1.82 -0.17
N CYS A 74 -3.66 3.01 -0.22
CA CYS A 74 -2.93 4.26 -0.20
C CYS A 74 -2.15 4.44 1.10
N SER A 75 -0.92 4.95 1.00
CA SER A 75 -0.18 5.46 2.15
C SER A 75 -0.94 6.60 2.81
N MET A 76 -1.11 6.54 4.14
CA MET A 76 -1.44 7.72 4.93
C MET A 76 -0.27 8.70 4.81
N ARG A 77 -0.35 9.62 3.85
CA ARG A 77 0.53 10.78 3.79
C ARG A 77 -0.07 11.83 4.72
N ILE A 78 0.40 11.86 5.97
CA ILE A 78 0.20 13.02 6.85
C ILE A 78 1.17 14.09 6.35
N ILE A 79 0.73 14.89 5.37
CA ILE A 79 1.64 15.85 4.75
C ILE A 79 0.92 17.17 4.49
N SER A 80 0.70 17.95 5.54
CA SER A 80 0.36 19.37 5.40
C SER A 80 1.67 20.16 5.14
N PHE A 81 2.18 20.15 3.90
CA PHE A 81 3.29 21.04 3.54
C PHE A 81 2.74 22.43 3.21
N PRO A 82 3.28 23.52 3.80
CA PRO A 82 2.85 24.87 3.48
C PRO A 82 3.12 25.17 1.99
N GLY A 83 2.08 25.59 1.26
CA GLY A 83 2.13 25.85 -0.18
C GLY A 83 1.79 24.64 -1.06
N CYS A 84 1.49 23.48 -0.47
CA CYS A 84 0.95 22.33 -1.17
C CYS A 84 -0.54 22.18 -0.89
N GLU A 85 -1.34 22.09 -1.96
CA GLU A 85 -2.73 21.66 -1.85
C GLU A 85 -2.80 20.13 -1.90
N ASP A 86 -3.45 19.55 -0.89
CA ASP A 86 -3.74 18.13 -0.85
C ASP A 86 -4.80 17.82 -1.92
N LYS A 87 -4.46 16.94 -2.86
CA LYS A 87 -5.45 16.38 -3.77
C LYS A 87 -6.16 15.23 -3.06
N PRO A 88 -7.50 15.30 -2.89
CA PRO A 88 -8.24 14.22 -2.27
C PRO A 88 -8.20 12.96 -3.15
N GLU A 89 -8.57 11.83 -2.56
CA GLU A 89 -8.76 10.58 -3.27
C GLU A 89 -9.74 10.75 -4.44
N ASN A 90 -9.37 10.22 -5.62
CA ASN A 90 -10.23 10.24 -6.80
C ASN A 90 -10.59 8.81 -7.22
N LEU A 91 -11.75 8.35 -6.75
CA LEU A 91 -12.27 7.00 -7.01
C LEU A 91 -12.66 6.74 -8.48
N THR A 92 -12.59 7.75 -9.36
CA THR A 92 -12.72 7.59 -10.81
C THR A 92 -11.46 6.97 -11.44
N LEU A 93 -10.32 7.07 -10.75
CA LEU A 93 -9.05 6.49 -11.16
C LEU A 93 -8.81 5.15 -10.48
N LYS A 94 -7.83 4.39 -10.98
CA LYS A 94 -7.42 3.11 -10.38
C LYS A 94 -6.21 3.30 -9.47
N TYR A 95 -6.00 2.37 -8.54
CA TYR A 95 -4.81 2.39 -7.69
C TYR A 95 -3.54 2.24 -8.57
N PRO A 96 -2.44 2.96 -8.30
CA PRO A 96 -2.24 3.93 -7.21
C PRO A 96 -2.66 5.37 -7.55
N GLU A 97 -3.18 5.63 -8.75
CA GLU A 97 -3.51 6.97 -9.23
C GLU A 97 -4.69 7.62 -8.51
N CYS A 98 -5.62 6.81 -7.99
CA CYS A 98 -6.71 7.31 -7.14
C CYS A 98 -6.25 7.80 -5.77
N CYS A 99 -5.01 7.50 -5.35
CA CYS A 99 -4.56 7.85 -4.01
C CYS A 99 -4.42 9.36 -3.81
N PRO A 100 -4.63 9.85 -2.57
CA PRO A 100 -4.37 11.23 -2.24
C PRO A 100 -2.89 11.56 -2.49
N SER A 101 -2.65 12.70 -3.14
CA SER A 101 -1.31 13.16 -3.47
C SER A 101 -1.10 14.59 -2.98
N THR A 102 0.06 14.81 -2.40
CA THR A 102 0.56 16.14 -2.03
C THR A 102 1.59 16.51 -3.06
N CYS A 103 1.44 17.65 -3.74
CA CYS A 103 2.42 18.21 -4.68
C CYS A 103 3.11 17.18 -5.61
N SER A 104 2.69 17.13 -6.88
CA SER A 104 3.50 16.49 -7.91
C SER A 104 4.91 17.07 -7.84
N SER A 105 5.91 16.24 -7.53
CA SER A 105 7.31 16.62 -7.64
C SER A 105 7.65 16.80 -9.12
N SER A 106 7.22 17.91 -9.71
CA SER A 106 7.90 18.55 -10.83
C SER A 106 9.00 19.49 -10.35
N HIS A 107 9.29 19.51 -9.04
CA HIS A 107 10.64 19.80 -8.59
C HIS A 107 11.46 18.53 -8.78
N GLU A 108 12.10 18.43 -9.95
CA GLU A 108 13.35 17.69 -10.09
C GLU A 108 14.18 17.92 -8.83
N MET A 109 14.46 16.85 -8.11
CA MET A 109 15.60 16.83 -7.20
C MET A 109 16.85 16.95 -8.07
N ASN A 110 17.19 18.18 -8.47
CA ASN A 110 18.53 18.54 -8.86
C ASN A 110 19.39 18.45 -7.60
N LEU A 111 19.84 17.22 -7.31
CA LEU A 111 20.98 16.96 -6.46
C LEU A 111 22.22 17.41 -7.24
N TRP A 112 22.58 18.69 -7.06
CA TRP A 112 23.94 19.21 -7.25
C TRP A 112 24.40 19.79 -5.93
#